data_AF-A0A1L8E9V9-F1
#
_entry.id   AF-A0A1L8E9V9-F1
#
_cell.length_a   1.000
_cell.length_b   1.000
_cell.length_c   1.000
_cell.angle_alpha   90.00
_cell.angle_beta   90.00
_cell.angle_gamma   90.00
#
_symmetry.space_group_name_H-M   'P 1'
#
loop_
_entity.id
_entity.type
_entity.pdbx_description
1 polymer ?
#
loop_
_entity_poly.entity_id
_entity_poly.type
_entity_poly.pdbx_seq_one_letter_code
_entity_poly.pdbx_strand_id
1 'polypeptide(L)' 'MSGVGRMNTLVGSTTRYIVGRNATQTSYWRRAAGNRMVKYTKTCEFDPSHKMPVGLRSKQYHNQTFD' A
#
# COMPACT_ATOMS: atom_id res chain seq x y z
N MET A 1 30.86 -16.78 -0.78
CA MET A 1 29.54 -17.25 -1.23
C MET A 1 28.49 -16.23 -0.85
N SER A 2 27.78 -15.69 -1.85
CA SER A 2 26.78 -14.64 -1.77
C SER A 2 25.51 -15.09 -1.04
N GLY A 3 25.13 -14.37 0.02
CA GLY A 3 23.94 -14.70 0.81
C GLY A 3 23.31 -13.49 1.50
N VAL A 4 23.27 -12.33 0.83
CA VAL A 4 22.41 -11.21 1.30
C VAL A 4 20.98 -11.64 1.03
N GLY A 5 20.37 -12.28 2.03
CA GLY A 5 19.06 -12.88 1.94
C GLY A 5 18.01 -11.86 1.48
N ARG A 6 17.26 -12.24 0.44
CA ARG A 6 16.06 -11.57 -0.09
C ARG A 6 14.90 -11.59 0.93
N MET A 7 15.16 -11.28 2.20
CA MET A 7 14.27 -11.53 3.34
C MET A 7 13.26 -10.41 3.58
N ASN A 8 13.12 -9.47 2.65
CA ASN A 8 12.23 -8.31 2.80
C ASN A 8 11.81 -7.71 1.45
N THR A 9 11.66 -8.52 0.41
CA THR A 9 11.23 -8.05 -0.91
C THR A 9 9.74 -7.67 -0.87
N LEU A 10 9.40 -6.48 -1.38
CA LEU A 10 8.02 -6.07 -1.59
C LEU A 10 7.40 -7.00 -2.65
N VAL A 11 6.22 -7.56 -2.38
CA VAL A 11 5.51 -8.51 -3.25
C VAL A 11 4.41 -7.80 -4.02
N GLY A 12 3.68 -6.94 -3.32
CA GLY A 12 2.63 -6.16 -3.93
C GLY A 12 2.16 -5.04 -3.03
N SER A 13 1.46 -4.09 -3.64
CA SER A 13 0.81 -2.99 -2.94
C SER A 13 -0.53 -2.66 -3.59
N THR A 14 -1.45 -2.17 -2.77
CA THR A 14 -2.73 -1.63 -3.19
C THR A 14 -3.05 -0.39 -2.38
N THR A 15 -3.59 0.62 -3.04
CA THR A 15 -3.96 1.89 -2.42
C THR A 15 -5.44 2.13 -2.66
N ARG A 16 -6.17 2.57 -1.63
CA ARG A 16 -7.58 2.95 -1.75
C ARG A 16 -7.84 4.26 -1.05
N TYR A 17 -8.72 5.05 -1.64
CA TYR A 17 -9.32 6.19 -0.96
C TYR A 17 -10.53 5.72 -0.14
N ILE A 18 -10.68 6.26 1.06
CA ILE A 18 -11.80 6.00 1.97
C ILE A 18 -12.58 7.30 2.11
N VAL A 19 -13.62 7.45 1.29
CA VAL A 19 -14.43 8.67 1.17
C VAL A 19 -14.93 9.17 2.53
N GLY A 20 -15.48 8.29 3.36
CA GLY A 20 -16.05 8.65 4.67
C GLY A 20 -15.00 9.05 5.72
N ARG A 21 -13.71 8.83 5.46
CA ARG A 21 -12.61 9.22 6.37
C ARG A 21 -11.73 10.33 5.81
N ASN A 22 -12.02 10.80 4.59
CA ASN A 22 -11.12 11.65 3.82
C ASN A 22 -9.65 11.18 3.93
N ALA A 23 -9.41 9.89 3.68
CA ALA A 23 -8.11 9.27 3.94
C ALA A 23 -7.72 8.33 2.81
N THR A 24 -6.42 8.21 2.57
CA THR A 24 -5.84 7.19 1.70
C THR A 24 -5.23 6.08 2.55
N GLN A 25 -5.56 4.84 2.25
CA GLN A 25 -4.95 3.67 2.87
C GLN A 25 -4.17 2.88 1.83
N THR A 26 -2.92 2.56 2.16
CA THR A 26 -2.06 1.67 1.37
C THR A 26 -1.79 0.41 2.15
N SER A 27 -2.17 -0.73 1.59
CA SER A 27 -1.78 -2.06 2.07
C SER A 27 -0.68 -2.61 1.18
N TYR A 28 0.34 -3.20 1.78
CA TYR A 28 1.43 -3.82 1.04
C TYR A 28 1.93 -5.09 1.73
N TRP A 29 2.49 -5.99 0.93
CA TRP A 29 2.96 -7.29 1.40
C TRP A 29 4.45 -7.43 1.13
N ARG A 30 5.18 -7.95 2.12
CA ARG A 30 6.61 -8.27 1.96
C ARG A 30 6.85 -9.75 2.23
N ARG A 31 7.82 -10.33 1.53
CA ARG A 31 8.35 -11.65 1.86
C ARG A 31 9.05 -11.57 3.21
N ALA A 32 8.75 -12.49 4.11
CA ALA A 32 9.46 -12.68 5.37
C ALA A 32 10.26 -13.98 5.32
N ALA A 33 10.95 -14.32 6.41
CA ALA A 33 11.71 -15.57 6.49
C ALA A 33 10.83 -16.80 6.19
N GLY A 34 11.32 -17.69 5.33
CA GLY A 34 10.60 -18.86 4.82
C GLY A 34 9.60 -18.53 3.71
N ASN A 35 8.51 -19.31 3.61
CA ASN A 35 7.41 -19.10 2.65
C ASN A 35 6.29 -18.23 3.26
N ARG A 36 6.63 -17.31 4.16
CA ARG A 36 5.65 -16.45 4.84
C ARG A 36 5.60 -15.07 4.22
N MET A 37 4.42 -14.47 4.26
CA MET A 37 4.17 -13.12 3.77
C MET A 37 3.59 -12.27 4.90
N VAL A 38 4.11 -11.06 5.09
CA VAL A 38 3.64 -10.14 6.11
C VAL A 38 2.94 -8.97 5.44
N LYS A 39 1.71 -8.69 5.89
CA LYS A 39 0.93 -7.53 5.45
C LYS A 39 1.23 -6.34 6.35
N TYR A 40 1.45 -5.19 5.72
CA TYR A 40 1.55 -3.88 6.36
C TYR A 40 0.45 -2.97 5.85
N THR A 41 0.03 -2.02 6.68
CA THR A 41 -0.97 -1.02 6.31
C THR A 41 -0.52 0.35 6.79
N LYS A 42 -0.57 1.34 5.90
CA LYS A 42 -0.33 2.75 6.21
C LYS A 42 -1.56 3.56 5.80
N THR A 43 -2.06 4.37 6.71
CA THR A 43 -3.16 5.31 6.47
C THR A 43 -2.62 6.74 6.52
N CYS A 44 -3.01 7.56 5.57
CA CYS A 44 -2.78 9.01 5.58
C CYS A 44 -4.14 9.69 5.54
N GLU A 45 -4.44 10.46 6.58
CA GLU A 45 -5.66 11.25 6.67
C GLU A 45 -5.42 12.63 6.05
N PHE A 46 -6.43 13.17 5.39
CA PHE A 46 -6.42 14.54 4.89
C PHE A 46 -7.28 15.41 5.80
N ASP A 47 -6.97 16.70 5.84
CA ASP A 47 -7.78 17.67 6.58
C ASP A 47 -9.26 17.57 6.17
N PRO A 48 -10.21 17.43 7.10
CA PRO A 48 -11.64 17.35 6.78
C PRO A 48 -12.17 18.53 5.95
N SER A 49 -11.56 19.71 6.07
CA SER A 49 -11.89 20.91 5.30
C SER A 49 -11.38 20.86 3.86
N HIS A 50 -10.36 20.04 3.59
CA HIS A 50 -9.84 19.84 2.25
C HIS A 50 -10.67 18.80 1.49
N LYS A 51 -11.36 19.26 0.45
CA LYS A 51 -11.96 18.36 -0.54
C LYS A 51 -10.83 17.70 -1.33
N MET A 52 -10.74 16.37 -1.23
CA MET A 52 -9.82 15.57 -2.03
C MET A 52 -10.04 15.85 -3.53
N PRO A 53 -8.99 16.12 -4.33
CA PRO A 53 -9.14 16.42 -5.75
C PRO A 53 -9.98 15.34 -6.46
N VAL A 54 -10.97 15.76 -7.26
CA VAL A 54 -11.96 14.85 -7.88
C VAL A 54 -11.29 13.71 -8.64
N GLY A 55 -10.20 14.00 -9.35
CA GLY A 55 -9.46 12.99 -10.12
C GLY A 55 -8.74 11.92 -9.28
N LEU A 56 -8.51 12.16 -7.98
CA LEU A 56 -7.96 11.16 -7.05
C LEU A 56 -9.07 10.38 -6.34
N ARG A 57 -10.25 10.99 -6.17
CA ARG A 57 -11.43 10.35 -5.55
C ARG A 57 -12.00 9.23 -6.39
N SER A 58 -12.00 9.39 -7.72
CA SER A 58 -12.44 8.38 -8.69
C SER A 58 -11.30 7.50 -9.21
N LYS A 59 -10.05 7.74 -8.77
CA LYS A 59 -8.91 6.96 -9.23
C LYS A 59 -8.95 5.57 -8.62
N GLN A 60 -9.12 4.58 -9.48
CA GLN A 60 -8.81 3.20 -9.15
C GLN A 60 -7.29 3.04 -9.18
N TYR A 61 -6.66 2.94 -8.00
CA TYR A 61 -5.25 2.60 -7.96
C TYR A 61 -5.10 1.15 -8.38
N HIS A 62 -4.33 0.90 -9.44
CA HIS A 62 -4.04 -0.45 -9.88
C HIS A 62 -3.18 -1.15 -8.84
N ASN A 63 -3.47 -2.44 -8.61
CA ASN A 63 -2.61 -3.28 -7.80
C ASN A 63 -1.24 -3.35 -8.48
N GLN A 64 -0.19 -3.07 -7.72
CA GLN A 64 1.18 -3.21 -8.20
C GLN A 64 1.74 -4.51 -7.65
N THR A 65 2.24 -5.35 -8.55
CA THR A 65 3.01 -6.54 -8.20
C THR A 65 4.47 -6.23 -8.51
N PHE A 66 5.37 -6.72 -7.66
CA PHE A 66 6.80 -6.53 -7.83
C PHE A 66 7.44 -7.92 -7.90
N ASP A 67 7.99 -8.25 -9.08
CA ASP A 67 8.63 -9.54 -9.39
C ASP A 67 10.11 -9.58 -8.98
#